data_AF-A0A6L3XZK9-F1
#
_entry.id   AF-A0A6L3XZK9-F1
#
_cell.length_a   1.000
_cell.length_b   1.000
_cell.length_c   1.000
_cell.angle_alpha   90.00
_cell.angle_beta   90.00
_cell.angle_gamma   90.00
#
_symmetry.space_group_name_H-M   'P 1'
#
loop_
_entity.id
_entity.type
_entity.pdbx_description
1 polymer ?
#
loop_
_entity_poly.entity_id
_entity_poly.type
_entity_poly.pdbx_seq_one_letter_code
_entity_poly.pdbx_strand_id
1 'polypeptide(L)'
;MAKTLLRSGNLDDFQAVGGGGQAVFESALQIREALRLRKQQAIVDCLAIPQVNDGGDRVDWYSPVEGTVSSWKAADEDDRYRALRYLENTLASVESLSKKCLQSPKTAQQLFGSLLSKAFQYPGENFVFLVDGKPVICFWGFVNLNENARDDVLDCLRESLVTEPEPVVINEPEPEPEPEPAPVVTFEQADAPLITPVTTVRITDDELYTPEPVRMNAAPPEPAPAAIQKKRRSPLWLLPVAAVIIAAIATPLLWPKQAPIAAPVATPAPVPVAIAPAPIKSVEPLELKLPLHQA
;
A
#
# COMPACT_ATOMS: atom_id res chain seq x y z
N MET A 1 -3.27 -13.21 15.77
CA MET A 1 -1.96 -13.17 15.07
C MET A 1 -1.45 -11.73 15.16
N ALA A 2 -0.14 -11.54 15.22
CA ALA A 2 0.46 -10.20 15.33
C ALA A 2 0.36 -9.51 13.97
N LYS A 3 -0.07 -8.24 13.95
CA LYS A 3 -0.14 -7.45 12.71
C LYS A 3 1.29 -7.12 12.25
N THR A 4 1.58 -7.30 10.96
CA THR A 4 2.90 -6.97 10.40
C THR A 4 3.10 -5.47 10.27
N LEU A 5 4.11 -4.92 10.94
CA LEU A 5 4.52 -3.53 10.81
C LEU A 5 5.24 -3.33 9.46
N LEU A 6 4.80 -2.34 8.68
CA LEU A 6 5.40 -2.00 7.39
C LEU A 6 6.35 -0.80 7.49
N ARG A 7 5.89 0.27 8.15
CA ARG A 7 6.64 1.51 8.27
C ARG A 7 6.25 2.25 9.55
N SER A 8 7.19 2.99 10.11
CA SER A 8 6.95 3.97 11.15
C SER A 8 7.61 5.29 10.77
N GLY A 9 7.07 6.42 11.22
CA GLY A 9 7.64 7.74 10.95
C GLY A 9 6.91 8.87 11.69
N ASN A 10 7.51 10.05 11.68
CA ASN A 10 6.94 11.26 12.27
C ASN A 10 5.91 11.87 11.31
N LEU A 11 4.82 12.41 11.84
CA LEU A 11 3.79 13.11 11.08
C LEU A 11 4.25 14.49 10.59
N ASP A 12 5.18 15.14 11.29
CA ASP A 12 5.72 16.46 10.96
C ASP A 12 6.61 16.45 9.71
N ASP A 13 7.10 15.27 9.29
CA ASP A 13 7.93 15.09 8.10
C ASP A 13 7.11 15.21 6.79
N PHE A 14 5.77 15.25 6.88
CA PHE A 14 4.87 15.20 5.75
C PHE A 14 3.73 16.20 5.88
N GLN A 15 3.17 16.58 4.74
CA GLN A 15 1.98 17.43 4.69
C GLN A 15 0.73 16.57 4.49
N ALA A 16 -0.22 16.64 5.43
CA ALA A 16 -1.50 15.95 5.30
C ALA A 16 -2.34 16.57 4.18
N VAL A 17 -2.92 15.73 3.32
CA VAL A 17 -3.93 16.15 2.35
C VAL A 17 -5.33 15.95 2.90
N GLY A 18 -6.28 16.73 2.39
CA GLY A 18 -7.64 16.75 2.91
C GLY A 18 -8.69 17.02 1.85
N GLY A 19 -9.95 16.84 2.25
CA GLY A 19 -11.13 17.08 1.44
C GLY A 19 -12.29 17.50 2.32
N GLY A 20 -13.08 18.49 1.88
CA GLY A 20 -14.21 18.99 2.66
C GLY A 20 -13.82 19.61 4.02
N GLY A 21 -12.60 20.16 4.14
CA GLY A 21 -12.10 20.80 5.36
C GLY A 21 -11.53 19.85 6.41
N GLN A 22 -11.40 18.55 6.10
CA GLN A 22 -10.87 17.53 7.00
C GLN A 22 -9.66 16.83 6.39
N ALA A 23 -8.65 16.53 7.21
CA ALA A 23 -7.50 15.76 6.77
C ALA A 23 -7.88 14.28 6.57
N VAL A 24 -7.34 13.67 5.51
CA VAL A 24 -7.53 12.25 5.22
C VAL A 24 -7.05 11.39 6.38
N PHE A 25 -5.89 11.72 6.94
CA PHE A 25 -5.27 10.98 8.03
C PHE A 25 -6.13 10.95 9.30
N GLU A 26 -6.70 12.08 9.70
CA GLU A 26 -7.61 12.15 10.87
C GLU A 26 -8.84 11.26 10.69
N SER A 27 -9.27 11.08 9.44
CA SER A 27 -10.41 10.22 9.08
C SER A 27 -10.00 8.81 8.70
N ALA A 28 -8.73 8.43 8.84
CA ALA A 28 -8.21 7.24 8.17
C ALA A 28 -8.95 5.95 8.55
N LEU A 29 -9.16 5.73 9.85
CA LEU A 29 -9.91 4.57 10.34
C LEU A 29 -11.36 4.58 9.86
N GLN A 30 -11.98 5.76 9.79
CA GLN A 30 -13.37 5.91 9.32
C GLN A 30 -13.49 5.63 7.82
N ILE A 31 -12.54 6.10 7.02
CA ILE A 31 -12.48 5.83 5.57
C ILE A 31 -12.37 4.33 5.34
N ARG A 32 -11.44 3.67 6.04
CA ARG A 32 -11.25 2.21 5.94
C ARG A 32 -12.50 1.44 6.31
N GLU A 33 -13.13 1.78 7.42
CA GLU A 33 -14.35 1.11 7.88
C GLU A 33 -15.52 1.35 6.92
N ALA A 34 -15.67 2.58 6.40
CA ALA A 34 -16.69 2.89 5.40
C ALA A 34 -16.48 2.12 4.10
N LEU A 35 -15.24 1.95 3.63
CA LEU A 35 -14.92 1.11 2.47
C LEU A 35 -15.25 -0.37 2.72
N ARG A 36 -14.94 -0.88 3.92
CA ARG A 36 -15.29 -2.24 4.35
C ARG A 36 -16.80 -2.47 4.33
N LEU A 37 -17.57 -1.55 4.90
CA LEU A 37 -19.05 -1.60 4.90
C LEU A 37 -19.64 -1.52 3.49
N ARG A 38 -18.96 -0.85 2.56
CA ARG A 38 -19.31 -0.78 1.13
C ARG A 38 -18.81 -1.96 0.30
N LYS A 39 -18.26 -3.00 0.95
CA LYS A 39 -17.70 -4.22 0.31
C LYS A 39 -16.54 -3.92 -0.66
N GLN A 40 -15.78 -2.86 -0.40
CA GLN A 40 -14.62 -2.47 -1.22
C GLN A 40 -13.32 -3.04 -0.65
N GLN A 41 -13.27 -4.36 -0.44
CA GLN A 41 -12.15 -4.99 0.26
C GLN A 41 -10.82 -4.79 -0.47
N ALA A 42 -10.79 -4.84 -1.80
CA ALA A 42 -9.58 -4.61 -2.59
C ALA A 42 -8.94 -3.23 -2.31
N ILE A 43 -9.76 -2.20 -2.11
CA ILE A 43 -9.30 -0.85 -1.75
C ILE A 43 -8.79 -0.83 -0.30
N VAL A 44 -9.52 -1.47 0.63
CA VAL A 44 -9.13 -1.56 2.05
C VAL A 44 -7.79 -2.26 2.23
N ASP A 45 -7.54 -3.31 1.44
CA ASP A 45 -6.31 -4.10 1.49
C ASP A 45 -5.10 -3.33 0.94
N CYS A 46 -5.32 -2.33 0.07
CA CYS A 46 -4.25 -1.45 -0.40
C CYS A 46 -3.82 -0.40 0.62
N LEU A 47 -4.66 -0.09 1.60
CA LEU A 47 -4.39 0.97 2.56
C LEU A 47 -3.81 0.35 3.83
N ALA A 48 -2.63 0.79 4.26
CA ALA A 48 -2.11 0.37 5.56
C ALA A 48 -3.00 0.88 6.72
N ILE A 49 -2.95 0.20 7.86
CA ILE A 49 -3.69 0.57 9.07
C ILE A 49 -2.79 1.51 9.90
N PRO A 50 -3.12 2.80 10.04
CA PRO A 50 -2.37 3.71 10.91
C PRO A 50 -2.68 3.44 12.39
N GLN A 51 -1.65 3.49 13.23
CA GLN A 51 -1.73 3.50 14.69
C GLN A 51 -0.85 4.62 15.20
N VAL A 52 -1.47 5.65 15.78
CA VAL A 52 -0.75 6.78 16.37
C VAL A 52 -0.26 6.37 17.75
N ASN A 53 0.95 6.81 18.13
CA ASN A 53 1.48 6.63 19.47
C ASN A 53 0.73 7.53 20.49
N ASP A 54 1.00 7.32 21.78
CA ASP A 54 0.41 8.14 22.85
C ASP A 54 0.84 9.61 22.76
N GLY A 55 1.99 9.89 22.15
CA GLY A 55 2.54 11.24 21.94
C GLY A 55 1.86 12.04 20.82
N GLY A 56 1.14 11.38 19.91
CA GLY A 56 0.46 12.02 18.79
C GLY A 56 1.37 12.45 17.62
N ASP A 57 2.69 12.32 17.74
CA ASP A 57 3.69 12.79 16.78
C ASP A 57 4.16 11.70 15.81
N ARG A 58 4.07 10.43 16.22
CA ARG A 58 4.55 9.29 15.45
C ARG A 58 3.43 8.33 15.10
N VAL A 59 3.48 7.78 13.90
CA VAL A 59 2.52 6.79 13.41
C VAL A 59 3.22 5.51 12.95
N ASP A 60 2.67 4.39 13.37
CA ASP A 60 3.01 3.06 12.89
C ASP A 60 1.96 2.59 11.86
N TRP A 61 2.43 2.10 10.71
CA TRP A 61 1.61 1.63 9.61
C TRP A 61 1.71 0.12 9.51
N TYR A 62 0.58 -0.57 9.69
CA TYR A 62 0.50 -2.03 9.67
C TYR A 62 -0.16 -2.55 8.40
N SER A 63 0.27 -3.72 7.95
CA SER A 63 -0.38 -4.42 6.85
C SER A 63 -1.80 -4.85 7.24
N PRO A 64 -2.80 -4.67 6.36
CA PRO A 64 -4.14 -5.22 6.55
C PRO A 64 -4.24 -6.71 6.22
N VAL A 65 -3.26 -7.24 5.48
CA VAL A 65 -3.20 -8.63 5.05
C VAL A 65 -1.96 -9.32 5.62
N GLU A 66 -2.06 -10.62 5.86
CA GLU A 66 -0.95 -11.44 6.31
C GLU A 66 -0.12 -11.90 5.10
N GLY A 67 1.20 -12.02 5.24
CA GLY A 67 2.07 -12.49 4.17
C GLY A 67 3.52 -12.04 4.31
N THR A 68 4.36 -12.48 3.38
CA THR A 68 5.75 -12.04 3.26
C THR A 68 5.78 -10.60 2.75
N VAL A 69 6.55 -9.74 3.41
CA VAL A 69 6.67 -8.32 3.07
C VAL A 69 7.95 -8.08 2.28
N SER A 70 7.83 -7.38 1.15
CA SER A 70 8.93 -6.74 0.44
C SER A 70 8.63 -5.26 0.25
N SER A 71 9.65 -4.39 0.30
CA SER A 71 9.46 -2.99 -0.08
C SER A 71 9.36 -2.89 -1.60
N TRP A 72 8.73 -1.84 -2.12
CA TRP A 72 8.67 -1.62 -3.58
C TRP A 72 10.04 -1.76 -4.23
N LYS A 73 11.07 -1.12 -3.66
CA LYS A 73 12.45 -1.15 -4.18
C LYS A 73 13.15 -2.50 -4.10
N ALA A 74 12.77 -3.35 -3.15
CA ALA A 74 13.36 -4.67 -2.96
C ALA A 74 12.57 -5.78 -3.65
N ALA A 75 11.43 -5.45 -4.27
CA ALA A 75 10.60 -6.41 -4.99
C ALA A 75 11.12 -6.64 -6.41
N ASP A 76 10.93 -7.86 -6.89
CA ASP A 76 11.26 -8.25 -8.25
C ASP A 76 10.47 -7.40 -9.26
N GLU A 77 11.04 -7.20 -10.44
CA GLU A 77 10.45 -6.35 -11.48
C GLU A 77 9.06 -6.85 -11.91
N ASP A 78 8.89 -8.16 -12.09
CA ASP A 78 7.60 -8.78 -12.42
C ASP A 78 6.54 -8.53 -11.33
N ASP A 79 6.94 -8.61 -10.06
CA ASP A 79 6.06 -8.34 -8.92
C ASP A 79 5.67 -6.87 -8.86
N ARG A 80 6.62 -5.96 -9.11
CA ARG A 80 6.35 -4.52 -9.22
C ARG A 80 5.37 -4.23 -10.36
N TYR A 81 5.53 -4.84 -11.54
CA TYR A 81 4.59 -4.66 -12.66
C TYR A 81 3.18 -5.16 -12.32
N ARG A 82 3.06 -6.35 -11.71
CA ARG A 82 1.76 -6.89 -11.27
C ARG A 82 1.10 -6.00 -10.23
N ALA A 83 1.86 -5.53 -9.25
CA ALA A 83 1.41 -4.63 -8.21
C ALA A 83 0.97 -3.28 -8.78
N LEU A 84 1.71 -2.70 -9.73
CA LEU A 84 1.33 -1.46 -10.40
C LEU A 84 -0.02 -1.60 -11.12
N ARG A 85 -0.19 -2.66 -11.91
CA ARG A 85 -1.47 -2.93 -12.60
C ARG A 85 -2.63 -3.10 -11.61
N TYR A 86 -2.37 -3.73 -10.48
CA TYR A 86 -3.35 -3.86 -9.42
C TYR A 86 -3.73 -2.49 -8.82
N LEU A 87 -2.76 -1.62 -8.57
CA LEU A 87 -3.00 -0.25 -8.08
C LEU A 87 -3.77 0.60 -9.09
N GLU A 88 -3.43 0.53 -10.37
CA GLU A 88 -4.14 1.26 -11.44
C GLU A 88 -5.64 0.90 -11.47
N ASN A 89 -5.97 -0.40 -11.42
CA ASN A 89 -7.36 -0.88 -11.38
C ASN A 89 -8.08 -0.45 -10.09
N THR A 90 -7.36 -0.46 -8.97
CA THR A 90 -7.90 -0.04 -7.67
C THR A 90 -8.19 1.45 -7.66
N LEU A 91 -7.30 2.28 -8.19
CA LEU A 91 -7.50 3.74 -8.30
C LEU A 91 -8.69 4.10 -9.18
N ALA A 92 -8.86 3.45 -10.33
CA ALA A 92 -10.04 3.65 -11.17
C ALA A 92 -11.35 3.37 -10.39
N SER A 93 -11.32 2.34 -9.53
CA SER A 93 -12.46 1.99 -8.66
C SER A 93 -12.69 3.04 -7.55
N VAL A 94 -11.61 3.53 -6.93
CA VAL A 94 -11.63 4.61 -5.92
C VAL A 94 -12.22 5.88 -6.51
N GLU A 95 -11.76 6.30 -7.68
CA GLU A 95 -12.25 7.49 -8.38
C GLU A 95 -13.74 7.38 -8.72
N SER A 96 -14.17 6.22 -9.26
CA SER A 96 -15.58 5.96 -9.56
C SER A 96 -16.44 6.09 -8.29
N LEU A 97 -15.97 5.52 -7.18
CA LEU A 97 -16.66 5.58 -5.90
C LEU A 97 -16.71 6.99 -5.33
N SER A 98 -15.59 7.71 -5.37
CA SER A 98 -15.51 9.10 -4.93
C SER A 98 -16.49 9.99 -5.72
N LYS A 99 -16.46 9.92 -7.06
CA LYS A 99 -17.38 10.67 -7.95
C LYS A 99 -18.85 10.37 -7.64
N LYS A 100 -19.20 9.09 -7.45
CA LYS A 100 -20.56 8.68 -7.04
C LYS A 100 -20.97 9.27 -5.68
N CYS A 101 -20.05 9.29 -4.72
CA CYS A 101 -20.29 9.85 -3.39
C CYS A 101 -20.45 11.38 -3.41
N LEU A 102 -19.68 12.08 -4.25
CA LEU A 102 -19.77 13.53 -4.45
C LEU A 102 -21.10 13.95 -5.09
N GLN A 103 -21.68 13.11 -5.95
CA GLN A 103 -22.99 13.36 -6.58
C GLN A 103 -24.19 13.10 -5.65
N SER A 104 -23.95 12.57 -4.45
CA SER A 104 -25.02 12.30 -3.50
C SER A 104 -25.60 13.61 -2.93
N PRO A 105 -26.92 13.67 -2.67
CA PRO A 105 -27.53 14.81 -1.97
C PRO A 105 -27.19 14.85 -0.46
N LYS A 106 -26.53 13.83 0.08
CA LYS A 106 -26.20 13.74 1.51
C LYS A 106 -24.81 14.29 1.78
N THR A 107 -24.72 15.35 2.60
CA THR A 107 -23.44 16.00 2.97
C THR A 107 -22.39 15.01 3.48
N ALA A 108 -22.76 14.07 4.35
CA ALA A 108 -21.82 13.07 4.85
C ALA A 108 -21.24 12.16 3.75
N GLN A 109 -22.01 11.88 2.70
CA GLN A 109 -21.52 11.11 1.55
C GLN A 109 -20.61 11.96 0.66
N GLN A 110 -20.92 13.25 0.48
CA GLN A 110 -20.05 14.19 -0.23
C GLN A 110 -18.70 14.34 0.47
N LEU A 111 -18.69 14.49 1.81
CA LEU A 111 -17.46 14.52 2.61
C LEU A 111 -16.64 13.25 2.43
N PHE A 112 -17.26 12.08 2.55
CA PHE A 112 -16.58 10.81 2.28
C PHE A 112 -16.00 10.75 0.85
N GLY A 113 -16.75 11.20 -0.15
CA GLY A 113 -16.28 11.29 -1.53
C GLY A 113 -15.08 12.21 -1.69
N SER A 114 -15.09 13.36 -1.02
CA SER A 114 -14.02 14.35 -1.05
C SER A 114 -12.76 13.88 -0.31
N LEU A 115 -12.89 13.10 0.76
CA LEU A 115 -11.75 12.48 1.44
C LEU A 115 -11.16 11.36 0.60
N LEU A 116 -12.04 10.52 0.03
CA LEU A 116 -11.63 9.38 -0.77
C LEU A 116 -10.87 9.78 -2.04
N SER A 117 -11.21 10.91 -2.67
CA SER A 117 -10.47 11.42 -3.85
C SER A 117 -9.01 11.78 -3.56
N LYS A 118 -8.65 11.98 -2.28
CA LYS A 118 -7.30 12.30 -1.84
C LYS A 118 -6.67 11.17 -1.01
N ALA A 119 -7.40 10.09 -0.76
CA ALA A 119 -6.95 9.02 0.13
C ALA A 119 -5.71 8.27 -0.38
N PHE A 120 -5.55 8.15 -1.70
CA PHE A 120 -4.42 7.43 -2.31
C PHE A 120 -3.20 8.33 -2.59
N GLN A 121 -3.16 9.55 -2.05
CA GLN A 121 -1.94 10.37 -2.07
C GLN A 121 -0.94 9.81 -1.06
N TYR A 122 0.32 9.65 -1.44
CA TYR A 122 1.41 9.22 -0.57
C TYR A 122 2.72 9.91 -0.97
N PRO A 123 3.73 10.01 -0.09
CA PRO A 123 4.90 10.85 -0.37
C PRO A 123 5.80 10.34 -1.50
N GLY A 124 5.85 9.03 -1.76
CA GLY A 124 6.58 8.46 -2.90
C GLY A 124 6.73 6.94 -2.85
N GLU A 125 7.49 6.37 -3.78
CA GLU A 125 7.68 4.92 -3.94
C GLU A 125 8.16 4.17 -2.68
N ASN A 126 8.94 4.82 -1.80
CA ASN A 126 9.48 4.23 -0.56
C ASN A 126 8.38 3.86 0.45
N PHE A 127 7.15 4.31 0.23
CA PHE A 127 5.99 4.09 1.09
C PHE A 127 5.05 3.00 0.56
N VAL A 128 5.42 2.35 -0.55
CA VAL A 128 4.68 1.22 -1.11
C VAL A 128 5.41 -0.09 -0.76
N PHE A 129 4.65 -1.06 -0.29
CA PHE A 129 5.13 -2.39 0.08
C PHE A 129 4.30 -3.44 -0.66
N LEU A 130 4.89 -4.60 -0.92
CA LEU A 130 4.21 -5.76 -1.45
C LEU A 130 4.09 -6.79 -0.32
N VAL A 131 2.87 -7.21 -0.02
CA VAL A 131 2.58 -8.25 0.97
C VAL A 131 1.92 -9.42 0.25
N ASP A 132 2.67 -10.52 0.09
CA ASP A 132 2.25 -11.66 -0.73
C ASP A 132 1.85 -11.23 -2.17
N GLY A 133 2.67 -10.37 -2.77
CA GLY A 133 2.44 -9.80 -4.11
C GLY A 133 1.37 -8.71 -4.20
N LYS A 134 0.66 -8.39 -3.09
CA LYS A 134 -0.37 -7.35 -3.07
C LYS A 134 0.21 -6.00 -2.62
N PRO A 135 -0.04 -4.90 -3.33
CA PRO A 135 0.46 -3.58 -2.95
C PRO A 135 -0.28 -3.05 -1.71
N VAL A 136 0.47 -2.52 -0.76
CA VAL A 136 -0.01 -1.83 0.44
C VAL A 136 0.73 -0.50 0.58
N ILE A 137 -0.03 0.59 0.68
CA ILE A 137 0.44 1.96 0.75
C ILE A 137 0.47 2.40 2.22
N CYS A 138 1.65 2.82 2.69
CA CYS A 138 1.84 3.52 3.96
C CYS A 138 1.81 5.04 3.74
N PHE A 139 1.59 5.82 4.81
CA PHE A 139 1.51 7.28 4.72
C PHE A 139 0.51 7.77 3.65
N TRP A 140 -0.57 7.02 3.45
CA TRP A 140 -1.64 7.44 2.56
C TRP A 140 -2.40 8.61 3.18
N GLY A 141 -2.83 9.56 2.35
CA GLY A 141 -3.31 10.86 2.80
C GLY A 141 -2.22 11.88 3.12
N PHE A 142 -0.98 11.65 2.68
CA PHE A 142 0.15 12.59 2.84
C PHE A 142 0.91 12.85 1.55
N VAL A 143 1.59 13.98 1.50
CA VAL A 143 2.59 14.35 0.48
C VAL A 143 3.85 14.87 1.18
N ASN A 144 4.96 15.05 0.45
CA ASN A 144 6.15 15.66 1.04
C ASN A 144 5.88 17.12 1.43
N LEU A 145 6.63 17.63 2.39
CA LEU A 145 6.57 19.05 2.77
C LEU A 145 6.85 19.94 1.56
N ASN A 146 6.04 20.99 1.39
CA ASN A 146 6.14 21.95 0.29
C ASN A 146 5.83 21.39 -1.11
N GLU A 147 5.35 20.14 -1.22
CA GLU A 147 4.83 19.59 -2.47
C GLU A 147 3.30 19.68 -2.53
N ASN A 148 2.77 19.83 -3.74
CA ASN A 148 1.33 19.72 -3.96
C ASN A 148 0.92 18.25 -4.15
N ALA A 149 -0.35 17.97 -3.90
CA ALA A 149 -0.94 16.68 -4.27
C ALA A 149 -0.76 16.41 -5.76
N ARG A 150 -0.25 15.21 -6.10
CA ARG A 150 0.01 14.83 -7.49
C ARG A 150 -1.29 14.63 -8.25
N ASP A 151 -1.29 14.99 -9.54
CA ASP A 151 -2.41 14.69 -10.43
C ASP A 151 -2.46 13.19 -10.74
N ASP A 152 -1.32 12.59 -11.10
CA ASP A 152 -1.15 11.13 -11.18
C ASP A 152 -0.30 10.64 -9.99
N VAL A 153 -0.95 9.89 -9.09
CA VAL A 153 -0.30 9.39 -7.87
C VAL A 153 0.67 8.23 -8.13
N LEU A 154 0.48 7.48 -9.23
CA LEU A 154 1.30 6.31 -9.54
C LEU A 154 2.51 6.63 -10.42
N ASP A 155 2.65 7.87 -10.87
CA ASP A 155 3.74 8.28 -11.75
C ASP A 155 5.12 7.95 -11.14
N CYS A 156 5.28 8.22 -9.85
CA CYS A 156 6.51 7.88 -9.11
C CYS A 156 6.86 6.38 -9.13
N LEU A 157 5.86 5.49 -9.24
CA LEU A 157 6.11 4.05 -9.36
C LEU A 157 6.48 3.66 -10.79
N ARG A 158 5.91 4.35 -11.79
CA ARG A 158 6.23 4.12 -13.20
C ARG A 158 7.65 4.57 -13.52
N GLU A 159 8.05 5.73 -13.03
CA GLU A 159 9.43 6.23 -13.17
C GLU A 159 10.45 5.24 -12.59
N SER A 160 10.16 4.64 -11.43
CA SER A 160 11.04 3.65 -10.79
C SER A 160 11.19 2.31 -11.54
N LEU A 161 10.30 2.05 -12.51
CA LEU A 161 10.34 0.87 -13.37
C LEU A 161 11.09 1.14 -14.68
N VAL A 162 11.27 2.41 -15.05
CA VAL A 162 12.11 2.76 -16.19
C VAL A 162 13.56 2.60 -15.73
N THR A 163 14.17 1.49 -16.08
CA THR A 163 15.61 1.28 -15.91
C THR A 163 16.34 2.46 -16.53
N GLU A 164 17.07 3.21 -15.71
CA GLU A 164 17.99 4.22 -16.20
C GLU A 164 18.93 3.49 -17.19
N PRO A 165 19.02 3.92 -18.46
CA PRO A 165 19.81 3.18 -19.44
C PRO A 165 21.21 3.07 -18.87
N GLU A 166 21.71 1.83 -18.71
CA GLU A 166 23.09 1.60 -18.28
C GLU A 166 23.97 2.54 -19.10
N PRO A 167 24.86 3.33 -18.47
CA PRO A 167 25.72 4.23 -19.21
C PRO A 167 26.38 3.38 -20.28
N VAL A 168 26.06 3.65 -21.54
CA VAL A 168 26.69 2.98 -22.67
C VAL A 168 28.16 3.24 -22.45
N VAL A 169 28.87 2.23 -21.96
CA VAL A 169 30.32 2.24 -21.90
C VAL A 169 30.70 2.27 -23.37
N ILE A 170 30.88 3.48 -23.90
CA ILE A 170 31.66 3.69 -25.10
C ILE A 170 33.00 3.12 -24.69
N ASN A 171 33.27 1.87 -25.08
CA ASN A 171 34.63 1.37 -25.10
C ASN A 171 35.37 2.37 -25.99
N GLU A 172 36.10 3.28 -25.37
CA GLU A 172 37.21 3.93 -26.04
C GLU A 172 38.02 2.80 -26.67
N PRO A 173 38.28 2.85 -27.99
CA PRO A 173 39.04 1.80 -28.63
C PRO A 173 40.37 1.68 -27.87
N GLU A 174 40.64 0.47 -27.40
CA GLU A 174 41.92 0.08 -26.82
C GLU A 174 43.03 0.64 -27.73
N PRO A 175 43.97 1.47 -27.23
CA PRO A 175 44.98 2.06 -28.07
C PRO A 175 45.76 0.94 -28.75
N GLU A 176 45.67 0.95 -30.09
CA GLU A 176 46.40 0.07 -30.99
C GLU A 176 47.88 0.06 -30.55
N PRO A 177 48.50 -1.11 -30.31
CA PRO A 177 49.86 -1.17 -29.79
C PRO A 177 50.79 -0.43 -30.75
N GLU A 178 51.56 0.53 -30.21
CA GLU A 178 52.59 1.26 -30.95
C GLU A 178 53.47 0.26 -31.71
N PRO A 179 53.79 0.51 -32.99
CA PRO A 179 54.64 -0.39 -33.75
C PRO A 179 56.02 -0.43 -33.10
N GLU A 180 56.43 -1.62 -32.63
CA GLU A 180 57.80 -1.89 -32.24
C GLU A 180 58.75 -1.48 -33.38
N PRO A 181 59.87 -0.80 -33.08
CA PRO A 181 60.81 -0.41 -34.13
C PRO A 181 61.35 -1.67 -34.80
N ALA A 182 61.12 -1.74 -36.11
CA ALA A 182 61.54 -2.85 -36.97
C ALA A 182 63.01 -3.20 -36.73
N PRO A 183 63.37 -4.50 -36.65
CA PRO A 183 64.75 -4.90 -36.55
C PRO A 183 65.49 -4.44 -37.80
N VAL A 184 66.56 -3.67 -37.60
CA VAL A 184 67.51 -3.30 -38.64
C VAL A 184 68.13 -4.59 -39.16
N VAL A 185 67.68 -5.00 -40.34
CA VAL A 185 68.25 -6.12 -41.09
C VAL A 185 69.65 -5.71 -41.53
N THR A 186 70.66 -6.11 -40.75
CA THR A 186 72.05 -6.12 -41.21
C THR A 186 72.26 -7.43 -41.94
N PHE A 187 72.21 -7.36 -43.26
CA PHE A 187 72.57 -8.46 -44.14
C PHE A 187 74.09 -8.68 -44.08
N GLU A 188 74.55 -9.64 -43.30
CA GLU A 188 75.86 -10.24 -43.52
C GLU A 188 75.77 -11.77 -43.55
N GLN A 189 75.96 -12.26 -44.77
CA GLN A 189 76.62 -13.52 -45.11
C GLN A 189 75.77 -14.79 -45.25
N ALA A 190 75.65 -15.18 -46.52
CA ALA A 190 75.21 -16.48 -47.01
C ALA A 190 76.18 -17.61 -46.60
N ASP A 191 75.66 -18.76 -46.17
CA ASP A 191 75.91 -20.07 -46.81
C ASP A 191 75.18 -21.26 -46.13
N ALA A 192 74.41 -22.00 -46.94
CA ALA A 192 74.12 -23.45 -46.87
C ALA A 192 73.23 -24.05 -45.73
N PRO A 193 72.62 -25.26 -45.91
CA PRO A 193 71.42 -25.47 -46.72
C PRO A 193 70.27 -26.26 -46.03
N LEU A 194 69.07 -26.09 -46.57
CA LEU A 194 67.97 -27.07 -46.80
C LEU A 194 67.76 -28.21 -45.78
N ILE A 195 66.71 -28.13 -44.95
CA ILE A 195 65.74 -29.22 -44.73
C ILE A 195 64.36 -28.61 -44.36
N THR A 196 63.35 -28.84 -45.19
CA THR A 196 61.92 -28.83 -44.79
C THR A 196 61.52 -30.29 -44.55
N PRO A 197 60.51 -30.61 -43.71
CA PRO A 197 59.15 -30.57 -44.21
C PRO A 197 58.06 -30.11 -43.22
N VAL A 198 56.99 -29.60 -43.84
CA VAL A 198 55.60 -29.42 -43.38
C VAL A 198 55.02 -30.71 -42.79
N THR A 199 53.90 -30.61 -42.02
CA THR A 199 52.84 -31.64 -41.73
C THR A 199 52.65 -31.79 -40.21
N THR A 200 51.48 -31.73 -39.56
CA THR A 200 50.05 -31.71 -39.93
C THR A 200 49.28 -31.18 -38.71
N VAL A 201 48.22 -30.42 -38.94
CA VAL A 201 47.11 -30.28 -37.98
C VAL A 201 46.39 -31.65 -37.93
N ARG A 202 46.35 -32.30 -36.77
CA ARG A 202 45.47 -33.44 -36.52
C ARG A 202 44.26 -32.93 -35.75
N ILE A 203 43.14 -32.80 -36.46
CA ILE A 203 41.80 -32.74 -35.89
C ILE A 203 41.43 -34.18 -35.54
N THR A 204 41.12 -34.45 -34.28
CA THR A 204 40.51 -35.71 -33.84
C THR A 204 39.00 -35.53 -33.79
N ASP A 205 38.30 -36.19 -34.72
CA ASP A 205 36.88 -36.51 -34.63
C ASP A 205 36.68 -37.83 -33.85
N ASP A 206 35.45 -38.04 -33.39
CA ASP A 206 34.87 -39.24 -32.76
C ASP A 206 35.08 -39.43 -31.25
N GLU A 207 34.06 -39.08 -30.47
CA GLU A 207 33.40 -40.08 -29.60
C GLU A 207 31.88 -39.91 -29.68
N LEU A 208 31.29 -40.76 -30.52
CA LEU A 208 29.86 -41.04 -30.61
C LEU A 208 29.38 -41.82 -29.37
N TYR A 209 28.33 -41.27 -28.77
CA TYR A 209 27.20 -41.93 -28.10
C TYR A 209 27.22 -43.47 -28.01
N THR A 210 27.17 -44.01 -26.78
CA THR A 210 26.62 -45.36 -26.53
C THR A 210 25.64 -45.30 -25.35
N PRO A 211 24.34 -45.64 -25.54
CA PRO A 211 23.36 -45.74 -24.48
C PRO A 211 23.40 -47.11 -23.80
N GLU A 212 23.46 -47.14 -22.47
CA GLU A 212 23.44 -48.39 -21.69
C GLU A 212 21.99 -48.87 -21.45
N PRO A 213 21.67 -50.15 -21.69
CA PRO A 213 20.31 -50.65 -21.52
C PRO A 213 19.93 -50.98 -20.07
N VAL A 214 18.69 -50.60 -19.78
CA VAL A 214 17.83 -50.85 -18.63
C VAL A 214 18.03 -52.22 -17.96
N ARG A 215 18.25 -52.23 -16.64
CA ARG A 215 17.96 -53.39 -15.79
C ARG A 215 16.66 -53.14 -15.01
N MET A 216 15.58 -53.74 -15.50
CA MET A 216 14.32 -53.88 -14.79
C MET A 216 14.52 -54.85 -13.63
N ASN A 217 14.32 -54.40 -12.40
CA ASN A 217 14.00 -55.29 -11.29
C ASN A 217 12.55 -55.05 -10.89
N ALA A 218 11.74 -56.08 -11.14
CA ALA A 218 10.34 -56.18 -10.78
C ALA A 218 10.17 -56.23 -9.25
N ALA A 219 9.15 -55.52 -8.79
CA ALA A 219 8.64 -55.55 -7.42
C ALA A 219 7.96 -56.90 -7.09
N PRO A 220 8.02 -57.32 -5.81
CA PRO A 220 6.81 -57.87 -5.17
C PRO A 220 6.25 -56.96 -4.05
N PRO A 221 4.99 -57.18 -3.63
CA PRO A 221 4.05 -56.13 -3.24
C PRO A 221 4.02 -55.78 -1.74
N GLU A 222 3.64 -54.52 -1.49
CA GLU A 222 2.85 -53.89 -0.40
C GLU A 222 2.72 -54.54 1.00
N PRO A 223 2.72 -53.72 2.07
CA PRO A 223 1.53 -52.88 2.33
C PRO A 223 1.82 -51.45 2.76
N ALA A 224 1.13 -50.49 2.15
CA ALA A 224 0.75 -49.24 2.81
C ALA A 224 -0.72 -49.35 3.26
N PRO A 225 -1.18 -48.51 4.19
CA PRO A 225 -0.67 -48.23 5.52
C PRO A 225 -1.64 -48.80 6.58
N ALA A 226 -1.17 -49.09 7.79
CA ALA A 226 -2.09 -49.24 8.91
C ALA A 226 -2.79 -47.89 9.15
N ALA A 227 -4.06 -47.81 8.78
CA ALA A 227 -4.94 -46.71 9.16
C ALA A 227 -5.07 -46.68 10.69
N ILE A 228 -4.20 -45.93 11.36
CA ILE A 228 -4.40 -45.58 12.75
C ILE A 228 -5.61 -44.64 12.76
N GLN A 229 -6.78 -45.19 13.11
CA GLN A 229 -7.93 -44.40 13.50
C GLN A 229 -7.52 -43.55 14.71
N LYS A 230 -7.05 -42.32 14.47
CA LYS A 230 -7.09 -41.29 15.50
C LYS A 230 -8.57 -41.06 15.79
N LYS A 231 -9.06 -41.71 16.85
CA LYS A 231 -10.32 -41.35 17.51
C LYS A 231 -10.30 -39.84 17.71
N ARG A 232 -11.04 -39.11 16.88
CA ARG A 232 -11.47 -37.74 17.15
C ARG A 232 -12.19 -37.80 18.50
N ARG A 233 -11.50 -37.41 19.57
CA ARG A 233 -12.17 -37.01 20.81
C ARG A 233 -12.77 -35.63 20.54
N SER A 234 -13.93 -35.64 19.91
CA SER A 234 -14.88 -34.54 20.04
C SER A 234 -15.40 -34.56 21.48
N PRO A 235 -15.23 -33.50 22.29
CA PRO A 235 -16.18 -33.26 23.35
C PRO A 235 -17.46 -32.78 22.65
N LEU A 236 -18.31 -33.77 22.37
CA LEU A 236 -19.74 -33.62 22.17
C LEU A 236 -20.30 -32.98 23.45
N TRP A 237 -20.26 -31.65 23.53
CA TRP A 237 -21.04 -30.89 24.50
C TRP A 237 -22.12 -30.12 23.76
N LEU A 238 -23.08 -30.90 23.26
CA LEU A 238 -24.41 -30.44 22.92
C LEU A 238 -25.35 -31.51 23.44
N LEU A 239 -26.12 -31.18 24.47
CA LEU A 239 -27.52 -31.58 24.63
C LEU A 239 -28.18 -30.74 25.75
N PRO A 240 -29.51 -30.58 25.73
CA PRO A 240 -30.17 -29.28 25.68
C PRO A 240 -31.01 -29.02 26.94
N VAL A 241 -31.26 -27.75 27.25
CA VAL A 241 -32.34 -27.38 28.17
C VAL A 241 -33.38 -26.60 27.37
N ALA A 242 -34.28 -27.34 26.74
CA ALA A 242 -35.51 -26.84 26.17
C ALA A 242 -36.67 -27.68 26.74
N ALA A 243 -37.26 -27.20 27.84
CA ALA A 243 -38.62 -27.55 28.25
C ALA A 243 -39.10 -26.58 29.34
N VAL A 244 -39.31 -25.31 28.99
CA VAL A 244 -40.33 -24.48 29.64
C VAL A 244 -41.07 -23.68 28.55
N ILE A 245 -42.19 -24.29 28.13
CA ILE A 245 -43.45 -23.65 27.76
C ILE A 245 -43.56 -23.02 26.36
N ILE A 246 -44.15 -23.83 25.47
CA ILE A 246 -45.06 -23.39 24.42
C ILE A 246 -46.22 -22.64 25.08
N ALA A 247 -46.27 -21.32 24.88
CA ALA A 247 -47.50 -20.55 24.82
C ALA A 247 -47.22 -19.27 24.01
N ALA A 248 -48.13 -18.97 23.07
CA ALA A 248 -48.22 -17.74 22.28
C ALA A 248 -47.35 -17.64 21.00
N ILE A 249 -47.64 -18.51 20.02
CA ILE A 249 -47.75 -18.04 18.63
C ILE A 249 -49.17 -17.49 18.48
N ALA A 250 -49.31 -16.17 18.62
CA ALA A 250 -50.31 -15.31 17.98
C ALA A 250 -50.36 -13.97 18.71
N THR A 251 -49.55 -12.99 18.28
CA THR A 251 -49.93 -11.57 18.16
C THR A 251 -48.72 -10.75 17.69
N PRO A 252 -48.87 -9.93 16.64
CA PRO A 252 -47.87 -8.94 16.24
C PRO A 252 -47.98 -7.69 17.12
N LEU A 253 -46.99 -6.78 17.02
CA LEU A 253 -47.04 -5.39 17.51
C LEU A 253 -47.11 -5.20 19.04
N LEU A 254 -45.94 -5.05 19.67
CA LEU A 254 -45.81 -4.37 20.97
C LEU A 254 -44.38 -3.79 21.12
N TRP A 255 -44.03 -2.88 20.21
CA TRP A 255 -43.15 -1.75 20.58
C TRP A 255 -43.88 -0.98 21.69
N PRO A 256 -43.22 -0.49 22.75
CA PRO A 256 -43.89 0.31 23.76
C PRO A 256 -44.49 1.54 23.08
N LYS A 257 -45.82 1.51 22.96
CA LYS A 257 -46.61 2.64 22.51
C LYS A 257 -46.39 3.72 23.55
N GLN A 258 -45.67 4.76 23.16
CA GLN A 258 -45.52 5.99 23.92
C GLN A 258 -46.92 6.41 24.40
N ALA A 259 -47.08 6.55 25.71
CA ALA A 259 -48.34 6.99 26.28
C ALA A 259 -48.76 8.31 25.62
N PRO A 260 -50.06 8.51 25.31
CA PRO A 260 -50.52 9.79 24.83
C PRO A 260 -50.19 10.82 25.90
N ILE A 261 -49.29 11.75 25.57
CA ILE A 261 -49.06 12.95 26.36
C ILE A 261 -50.42 13.63 26.48
N ALA A 262 -50.91 13.69 27.72
CA ALA A 262 -52.08 14.46 28.07
C ALA A 262 -51.94 15.87 27.47
N ALA A 263 -53.04 16.36 26.89
CA ALA A 263 -53.12 17.72 26.37
C ALA A 263 -52.53 18.71 27.39
N PRO A 264 -51.73 19.70 26.96
CA PRO A 264 -51.15 20.65 27.88
C PRO A 264 -52.29 21.42 28.55
N VAL A 265 -52.38 21.26 29.87
CA VAL A 265 -53.14 22.16 30.72
C VAL A 265 -52.61 23.57 30.45
N ALA A 266 -53.51 24.45 30.02
CA ALA A 266 -53.22 25.87 29.83
C ALA A 266 -52.66 26.43 31.14
N THR A 267 -51.34 26.60 31.17
CA THR A 267 -50.65 27.34 32.21
C THR A 267 -50.72 28.81 31.78
N PRO A 268 -51.09 29.76 32.65
CA PRO A 268 -51.16 31.17 32.27
C PRO A 268 -49.79 31.62 31.75
N ALA A 269 -49.81 32.36 30.64
CA ALA A 269 -48.63 32.86 29.96
C ALA A 269 -47.70 33.60 30.93
N PRO A 270 -46.38 33.32 30.93
CA PRO A 270 -45.44 34.17 31.61
C PRO A 270 -45.45 35.53 30.92
N VAL A 271 -45.72 36.57 31.70
CA VAL A 271 -45.62 37.98 31.29
C VAL A 271 -44.20 38.21 30.74
N PRO A 272 -44.03 38.83 29.56
CA PRO A 272 -42.71 39.10 29.03
C PRO A 272 -41.99 40.08 29.96
N VAL A 273 -40.98 39.58 30.69
CA VAL A 273 -40.03 40.44 31.40
C VAL A 273 -39.15 41.08 30.36
N ALA A 274 -39.28 42.40 30.20
CA ALA A 274 -38.37 43.22 29.42
C ALA A 274 -36.97 43.12 30.04
N ILE A 275 -36.06 42.40 29.36
CA ILE A 275 -34.64 42.42 29.69
C ILE A 275 -34.13 43.78 29.21
N ALA A 276 -33.98 44.72 30.15
CA ALA A 276 -33.25 45.95 29.90
C ALA A 276 -31.80 45.60 29.51
N PRO A 277 -31.23 46.19 28.44
CA PRO A 277 -29.84 45.96 28.10
C PRO A 277 -28.94 46.44 29.25
N ALA A 278 -28.02 45.58 29.67
CA ALA A 278 -27.01 45.92 30.65
C ALA A 278 -26.20 47.14 30.16
N PRO A 279 -25.85 48.10 31.04
CA PRO A 279 -25.08 49.26 30.64
C PRO A 279 -23.71 48.83 30.12
N ILE A 280 -23.46 49.16 28.86
CA ILE A 280 -22.18 49.00 28.20
C ILE A 280 -21.20 49.92 28.95
N LYS A 281 -20.22 49.33 29.66
CA LYS A 281 -19.08 50.10 30.16
C LYS A 281 -18.36 50.67 28.95
N SER A 282 -18.44 51.99 28.79
CA SER A 282 -17.63 52.77 27.86
C SER A 282 -16.16 52.48 28.14
N VAL A 283 -15.50 51.82 27.19
CA VAL A 283 -14.04 51.66 27.17
C VAL A 283 -13.45 53.05 26.98
N GLU A 284 -12.62 53.48 27.94
CA GLU A 284 -11.83 54.71 27.82
C GLU A 284 -10.95 54.62 26.56
N PRO A 285 -10.92 55.67 25.71
CA PRO A 285 -10.06 55.67 24.54
C PRO A 285 -8.60 55.69 25.00
N LEU A 286 -7.89 54.59 24.72
CA LEU A 286 -6.43 54.51 24.83
C LEU A 286 -5.80 55.61 23.98
N GLU A 287 -5.11 56.56 24.63
CA GLU A 287 -4.28 57.55 23.96
C GLU A 287 -3.17 56.85 23.17
N LEU A 288 -3.31 56.80 21.84
CA LEU A 288 -2.26 56.44 20.90
C LEU A 288 -1.18 57.55 20.89
N LYS A 289 -0.25 57.51 21.84
CA LYS A 289 1.04 58.21 21.74
C LYS A 289 2.05 57.27 21.09
N LEU A 290 1.98 57.12 19.77
CA LEU A 290 3.12 56.63 18.99
C LEU A 290 4.03 57.82 18.64
N PRO A 291 5.29 57.84 19.08
CA PRO A 291 6.27 58.78 18.54
C PRO A 291 6.66 58.34 17.13
N LEU A 292 6.15 59.07 16.12
CA LEU A 292 6.67 59.04 14.77
C LEU A 292 8.16 59.41 14.79
N HIS A 293 9.05 58.45 14.58
CA HIS A 293 10.39 58.74 14.07
C HIS A 293 10.24 59.01 12.57
N GLN A 294 10.30 60.27 12.17
CA GLN A 294 10.50 60.68 10.79
C GLN A 294 11.99 60.57 10.45
N ALA A 295 12.26 59.94 9.30
CA ALA A 295 13.38 60.07 8.37
C ALA A 295 14.80 60.28 8.92
#